data_AF-A0A534BLP6-F1
#
_entry.id   AF-A0A534BLP6-F1
#
_cell.length_a   1.000
_cell.length_b   1.000
_cell.length_c   1.000
_cell.angle_alpha   90.00
_cell.angle_beta   90.00
_cell.angle_gamma   90.00
#
_symmetry.space_group_name_H-M   'P 1'
#
loop_
_entity.id
_entity.type
_entity.pdbx_description
1 polymer ?
#
loop_
_entity_poly.entity_id
_entity_poly.type
_entity_poly.pdbx_seq_one_letter_code
_entity_poly.pdbx_strand_id
1 'polypeptide(L)'
;ADDVILAIGQENAFPWIERDLGIEFDKWDVPVIDPRTFQSTRPGVYFGGDAAFGPKNIIWAVEHGHQAAISIHRHCERQPVSERLPPGMNLHSRKMGMHEWSYANDYSPVERRLMPHVSLKERFKKLNIEVELGFTAEQVEQEVQRCLNCDVQTVFIAKLCIECDACLDICPVDCLTITANGPEAELRARLKAPARNLAQPLYVSAALPQTGRVMVKDEDLCVHCGLCAERCPTAAWDMQKSQLHWPHAEDEARALEARKT
;
A
#
# COMPACT_ATOMS: atom_id res chain seq x y z
N ALA A 1 19.46 -5.80 37.90
CA ALA A 1 19.78 -6.01 36.49
C ALA A 1 21.28 -6.24 36.42
N ASP A 2 21.71 -7.38 35.87
CA ASP A 2 23.11 -7.82 35.89
C ASP A 2 23.85 -7.49 34.58
N ASP A 3 23.11 -7.09 33.54
CA ASP A 3 23.63 -6.65 32.24
C ASP A 3 23.07 -5.28 31.86
N VAL A 4 23.88 -4.49 31.14
CA VAL A 4 23.52 -3.18 30.58
C VAL A 4 23.82 -3.19 29.09
N ILE A 5 22.78 -2.98 28.27
CA ILE A 5 22.93 -2.78 26.82
C ILE A 5 22.85 -1.28 26.54
N LEU A 6 23.97 -0.70 26.10
CA LEU A 6 24.04 0.71 25.70
C LEU A 6 23.50 0.85 24.27
N ALA A 7 22.33 1.46 24.13
CA ALA A 7 21.77 1.83 22.84
C ALA A 7 22.47 3.11 22.32
N ILE A 8 23.60 2.94 21.62
CA ILE A 8 24.34 4.05 21.02
C ILE A 8 23.64 4.55 19.75
N GLY A 9 23.64 5.86 19.55
CA GLY A 9 23.11 6.51 18.34
C GLY A 9 24.09 6.49 17.17
N GLN A 10 23.74 7.21 16.11
CA GLN A 10 24.57 7.40 14.92
C GLN A 10 24.87 8.89 14.73
N GLU A 11 26.06 9.20 14.20
CA GLU A 11 26.49 10.55 13.83
C GLU A 11 26.93 10.56 12.37
N ASN A 12 26.68 11.67 11.67
CA ASN A 12 27.13 11.85 10.30
C ASN A 12 28.65 12.10 10.26
N ALA A 13 29.32 11.44 9.31
CA ALA A 13 30.75 11.62 9.11
C ALA A 13 31.05 11.88 7.63
N PHE A 14 31.50 13.10 7.32
CA PHE A 14 31.88 13.52 5.97
C PHE A 14 33.34 14.02 5.91
N PRO A 15 34.35 13.21 6.28
CA PRO A 15 35.74 13.66 6.33
C PRO A 15 36.32 14.05 4.96
N TRP A 16 35.64 13.69 3.87
CA TRP A 16 36.02 13.98 2.48
C TRP A 16 35.23 15.13 1.85
N ILE A 17 34.31 15.78 2.57
CA ILE A 17 33.58 16.94 2.06
C ILE A 17 34.19 18.19 2.67
N GLU A 18 34.93 18.96 1.86
CA GLU A 18 35.47 20.24 2.30
C GLU A 18 34.33 21.23 2.55
N ARG A 19 34.41 21.95 3.69
CA ARG A 19 33.33 22.85 4.16
C ARG A 19 33.12 24.09 3.28
N ASP A 20 34.09 24.41 2.44
CA ASP A 20 34.06 25.55 1.51
C ASP A 20 33.49 25.19 0.12
N LEU A 21 33.05 23.94 -0.09
CA LEU A 21 32.40 23.51 -1.33
C LEU A 21 31.01 24.11 -1.56
N GLY A 22 30.51 25.01 -0.69
CA GLY A 22 29.19 25.64 -0.84
C GLY A 22 28.01 24.76 -0.44
N ILE A 23 28.27 23.73 0.37
CA ILE A 23 27.24 22.89 1.00
C ILE A 23 27.07 23.36 2.43
N GLU A 24 25.88 23.83 2.79
CA GLU A 24 25.54 24.19 4.16
C GLU A 24 25.21 22.94 4.97
N PHE A 25 25.68 22.89 6.20
CA PHE A 25 25.38 21.84 7.16
C PHE A 25 24.72 22.45 8.39
N ASP A 26 23.80 21.72 9.00
CA ASP A 26 23.16 22.11 10.24
C ASP A 26 24.08 21.88 11.46
N LYS A 27 23.55 22.13 12.66
CA LYS A 27 24.28 21.96 13.92
C LYS A 27 24.67 20.51 14.26
N TRP A 28 24.17 19.53 13.50
CA TRP A 28 24.45 18.10 13.67
C TRP A 28 25.28 17.55 12.50
N ASP A 29 25.93 18.42 11.73
CA ASP A 29 26.66 18.06 10.52
C ASP A 29 25.81 17.32 9.48
N VAL A 30 24.49 17.58 9.45
CA VAL A 30 23.58 17.09 8.41
C VAL A 30 23.51 18.14 7.29
N PRO A 31 23.68 17.77 6.01
CA PRO A 31 23.59 18.72 4.90
C PRO A 31 22.17 19.28 4.80
N VAL A 32 22.07 20.60 4.62
CA VAL A 32 20.80 21.27 4.35
C VAL A 32 20.37 20.94 2.92
N ILE A 33 19.21 20.31 2.78
CA ILE A 33 18.67 19.83 1.51
C ILE A 33 17.20 20.23 1.33
N ASP A 34 16.74 20.27 0.09
CA ASP A 34 15.32 20.28 -0.23
C ASP A 34 14.75 18.85 -0.01
N PRO A 35 13.74 18.65 0.86
CA PRO A 35 13.24 17.32 1.22
C PRO A 35 12.49 16.62 0.08
N ARG A 36 12.07 17.35 -0.96
CA ARG A 36 11.38 16.82 -2.13
C ARG A 36 12.36 16.50 -3.25
N THR A 37 13.39 17.31 -3.47
CA THR A 37 14.34 17.12 -4.58
C THR A 37 15.65 16.48 -4.15
N PHE A 38 15.91 16.36 -2.84
CA PHE A 38 17.12 15.80 -2.25
C PHE A 38 18.40 16.57 -2.63
N GLN A 39 18.25 17.76 -3.24
CA GLN A 39 19.34 18.62 -3.64
C GLN A 39 19.83 19.42 -2.43
N SER A 40 21.14 19.47 -2.24
CA SER A 40 21.76 20.33 -1.24
C SER A 40 21.73 21.80 -1.64
N THR A 41 22.19 22.67 -0.74
CA THR A 41 22.41 24.10 -1.07
C THR A 41 23.36 24.31 -2.25
N ARG A 42 24.22 23.33 -2.56
CA ARG A 42 25.02 23.31 -3.80
C ARG A 42 24.24 22.63 -4.93
N PRO A 43 23.92 23.34 -6.02
CA PRO A 43 23.29 22.75 -7.19
C PRO A 43 24.10 21.58 -7.77
N GLY A 44 23.39 20.51 -8.15
CA GLY A 44 24.00 19.29 -8.71
C GLY A 44 24.57 18.31 -7.68
N VAL A 45 24.54 18.63 -6.38
CA VAL A 45 24.91 17.71 -5.30
C VAL A 45 23.65 17.28 -4.54
N TYR A 46 23.50 15.98 -4.36
CA TYR A 46 22.32 15.35 -3.76
C TYR A 46 22.73 14.43 -2.63
N PHE A 47 21.88 14.32 -1.60
CA PHE A 47 22.09 13.43 -0.47
C PHE A 47 20.84 12.59 -0.21
N GLY A 48 21.01 11.41 0.40
CA GLY A 48 19.92 10.51 0.74
C GLY A 48 20.29 9.61 1.92
N GLY A 49 19.32 8.83 2.39
CA GLY A 49 19.49 7.96 3.57
C GLY A 49 19.83 8.74 4.84
N ASP A 50 20.56 8.08 5.74
CA ASP A 50 20.93 8.64 7.05
C ASP A 50 21.80 9.89 6.93
N ALA A 51 22.61 9.96 5.88
CA ALA A 51 23.47 11.10 5.55
C ALA A 51 22.69 12.41 5.30
N ALA A 52 21.37 12.36 5.06
CA ALA A 52 20.54 13.54 4.78
C ALA A 52 19.40 13.74 5.79
N PHE A 53 18.82 12.66 6.32
CA PHE A 53 17.61 12.72 7.15
C PHE A 53 17.79 12.15 8.55
N GLY A 54 19.04 11.83 8.92
CA GLY A 54 19.37 11.13 10.15
C GLY A 54 18.92 9.66 10.13
N PRO A 55 19.09 8.94 11.24
CA PRO A 55 18.88 7.49 11.30
C PRO A 55 17.44 7.11 10.97
N LYS A 56 17.23 6.50 9.79
CA LYS A 56 15.96 5.92 9.37
C LYS A 56 16.11 4.42 9.15
N ASN A 57 14.99 3.74 8.92
CA ASN A 57 15.04 2.34 8.50
C ASN A 57 15.58 2.22 7.06
N ILE A 58 16.04 1.03 6.70
CA ILE A 58 16.60 0.75 5.37
C ILE A 58 15.61 1.03 4.23
N ILE A 59 14.31 0.91 4.47
CA ILE A 59 13.25 1.18 3.48
C ILE A 59 13.29 2.65 3.06
N TRP A 60 13.42 3.57 4.03
CA TRP A 60 13.59 4.99 3.73
C TRP A 60 14.89 5.28 3.00
N ALA A 61 16.00 4.63 3.36
CA ALA A 61 17.27 4.82 2.66
C ALA A 61 17.17 4.44 1.16
N VAL A 62 16.49 3.33 0.86
CA VAL A 62 16.21 2.90 -0.53
C VAL A 62 15.34 3.92 -1.25
N GLU A 63 14.24 4.37 -0.63
CA GLU A 63 13.35 5.39 -1.20
C GLU A 63 14.11 6.69 -1.50
N HIS A 64 14.93 7.16 -0.56
CA HIS A 64 15.75 8.37 -0.75
C HIS A 64 16.69 8.23 -1.96
N GLY A 65 17.24 7.03 -2.19
CA GLY A 65 18.04 6.72 -3.37
C GLY A 65 17.24 6.88 -4.67
N HIS A 66 16.02 6.34 -4.73
CA HIS A 66 15.14 6.50 -5.90
C HIS A 66 14.74 7.97 -6.13
N GLN A 67 14.43 8.70 -5.06
CA GLN A 67 14.04 10.10 -5.16
C GLN A 67 15.20 10.98 -5.63
N ALA A 68 16.41 10.80 -5.07
CA ALA A 68 17.61 11.51 -5.51
C ALA A 68 17.97 11.17 -6.96
N ALA A 69 17.83 9.91 -7.39
CA ALA A 69 18.10 9.49 -8.76
C ALA A 69 17.22 10.23 -9.80
N ILE A 70 15.95 10.47 -9.48
CA ILE A 70 15.05 11.26 -10.33
C ILE A 70 15.58 12.69 -10.49
N SER A 71 15.98 13.33 -9.39
CA SER A 71 16.51 14.70 -9.43
C SER A 71 17.84 14.78 -10.18
N ILE A 72 18.73 13.79 -9.99
CA ILE A 72 19.99 13.66 -10.75
C ILE A 72 19.69 13.54 -12.24
N HIS A 73 18.77 12.64 -12.62
CA HIS A 73 18.38 12.47 -14.02
C HIS A 73 17.86 13.77 -14.64
N ARG A 74 16.90 14.44 -13.97
CA ARG A 74 16.35 15.71 -14.43
C ARG A 74 17.39 16.81 -14.57
N HIS A 75 18.34 16.87 -13.64
CA HIS A 75 19.47 17.79 -13.72
C HIS A 75 20.37 17.51 -14.94
N CYS A 76 20.69 16.24 -15.20
CA CYS A 76 21.47 15.84 -16.38
C CYS A 76 20.75 16.19 -17.70
N GLU A 77 19.42 16.05 -17.74
CA GLU A 77 18.57 16.42 -18.87
C GLU A 77 18.28 17.93 -18.97
N ARG A 78 18.88 18.74 -18.09
CA ARG A 78 18.67 20.20 -17.98
C ARG A 78 17.20 20.60 -17.80
N GLN A 79 16.47 19.80 -17.03
CA GLN A 79 15.08 20.07 -16.68
C GLN A 79 14.95 20.56 -15.24
N PRO A 80 13.83 21.24 -14.91
CA PRO A 80 13.52 21.58 -13.53
C PRO A 80 13.47 20.32 -12.65
N VAL A 81 14.29 20.28 -11.60
CA VAL A 81 14.35 19.15 -10.66
C VAL A 81 13.07 19.02 -9.81
N SER A 82 12.29 20.10 -9.71
CA SER A 82 11.03 20.18 -8.96
C SER A 82 9.81 19.69 -9.75
N GLU A 83 9.88 19.66 -11.07
CA GLU A 83 8.83 19.08 -11.90
C GLU A 83 9.09 17.59 -11.95
N ARG A 84 8.24 16.76 -11.36
CA ARG A 84 8.47 15.31 -11.24
C ARG A 84 7.16 14.59 -11.54
N LEU A 85 7.23 13.39 -12.11
CA LEU A 85 6.03 12.59 -12.34
C LEU A 85 5.32 12.32 -11.00
N PRO A 86 3.99 12.49 -10.91
CA PRO A 86 3.26 12.13 -9.71
C PRO A 86 3.11 10.61 -9.59
N PRO A 87 3.01 10.07 -8.36
CA PRO A 87 2.52 8.71 -8.16
C PRO A 87 1.19 8.48 -8.87
N GLY A 88 1.08 7.35 -9.56
CA GLY A 88 -0.12 6.93 -10.27
C GLY A 88 -0.79 5.75 -9.59
N MET A 89 -2.12 5.66 -9.74
CA MET A 89 -2.90 4.48 -9.38
C MET A 89 -3.90 4.21 -10.49
N ASN A 90 -4.03 2.95 -10.88
CA ASN A 90 -5.08 2.49 -11.78
C ASN A 90 -5.82 1.29 -11.15
N LEU A 91 -7.09 1.14 -11.48
CA LEU A 91 -7.91 0.00 -11.10
C LEU A 91 -8.29 -0.75 -12.38
N HIS A 92 -7.87 -1.99 -12.47
CA HIS A 92 -8.17 -2.85 -13.62
C HIS A 92 -9.02 -4.02 -13.18
N SER A 93 -10.14 -4.26 -13.88
CA SER A 93 -10.99 -5.42 -13.60
C SER A 93 -10.17 -6.71 -13.65
N ARG A 94 -10.37 -7.57 -12.64
CA ARG A 94 -9.64 -8.83 -12.45
C ARG A 94 -10.43 -10.09 -12.82
N LYS A 95 -11.57 -9.92 -13.47
CA LYS A 95 -12.40 -11.04 -13.96
C LYS A 95 -11.71 -11.76 -15.14
N MET A 96 -11.63 -13.09 -15.10
CA MET A 96 -11.29 -13.94 -16.26
C MET A 96 -12.46 -14.90 -16.54
N GLY A 97 -13.03 -14.90 -17.74
CA GLY A 97 -14.17 -15.76 -18.07
C GLY A 97 -15.37 -15.65 -17.11
N MET A 98 -16.41 -16.45 -17.32
CA MET A 98 -17.57 -16.47 -16.41
C MET A 98 -17.34 -17.30 -15.13
N HIS A 99 -16.23 -18.05 -15.03
CA HIS A 99 -16.01 -19.04 -13.96
C HIS A 99 -14.56 -19.06 -13.42
N GLU A 100 -13.69 -18.14 -13.81
CA GLU A 100 -12.28 -18.17 -13.39
C GLU A 100 -11.85 -16.81 -12.80
N TRP A 101 -11.83 -16.68 -11.48
CA TRP A 101 -11.10 -15.58 -10.89
C TRP A 101 -9.59 -15.82 -11.04
N SER A 102 -8.84 -14.75 -11.28
CA SER A 102 -7.36 -14.82 -11.32
C SER A 102 -6.71 -15.12 -9.96
N TYR A 103 -7.52 -15.29 -8.91
CA TYR A 103 -7.11 -15.53 -7.54
C TYR A 103 -8.13 -16.40 -6.80
N ALA A 104 -7.67 -17.17 -5.80
CA ALA A 104 -8.54 -17.95 -4.92
C ALA A 104 -9.31 -17.01 -3.98
N ASN A 105 -10.61 -17.26 -3.80
CA ASN A 105 -11.53 -16.32 -3.17
C ASN A 105 -12.42 -16.94 -2.07
N ASP A 106 -12.09 -18.17 -1.65
CA ASP A 106 -12.75 -18.86 -0.55
C ASP A 106 -12.40 -18.23 0.81
N TYR A 107 -13.41 -18.15 1.69
CA TYR A 107 -13.21 -17.72 3.07
C TYR A 107 -12.59 -18.85 3.92
N SER A 108 -11.45 -18.59 4.56
CA SER A 108 -10.76 -19.55 5.43
C SER A 108 -10.85 -19.16 6.91
N PRO A 109 -11.49 -19.99 7.78
CA PRO A 109 -11.63 -19.70 9.20
C PRO A 109 -10.41 -20.10 10.05
N VAL A 110 -9.29 -20.50 9.43
CA VAL A 110 -8.11 -21.00 10.14
C VAL A 110 -7.34 -19.87 10.84
N GLU A 111 -6.75 -20.14 12.01
CA GLU A 111 -5.94 -19.17 12.76
C GLU A 111 -4.56 -18.90 12.12
N ARG A 112 -3.91 -17.79 12.50
CA ARG A 112 -2.57 -17.43 12.01
C ARG A 112 -1.54 -18.47 12.48
N ARG A 113 -0.75 -19.02 11.57
CA ARG A 113 0.38 -19.89 11.92
C ARG A 113 1.54 -19.06 12.48
N LEU A 114 2.15 -19.55 13.56
CA LEU A 114 3.28 -18.89 14.21
C LEU A 114 4.59 -19.21 13.48
N MET A 115 5.46 -18.20 13.32
CA MET A 115 6.79 -18.37 12.74
C MET A 115 7.61 -19.34 13.62
N PRO A 116 8.17 -20.42 13.05
CA PRO A 116 9.08 -21.29 13.79
C PRO A 116 10.34 -20.51 14.12
N HIS A 117 10.78 -20.61 15.37
CA HIS A 117 12.00 -19.95 15.81
C HIS A 117 12.96 -20.94 16.44
N VAL A 118 14.26 -20.62 16.34
CA VAL A 118 15.29 -21.30 17.13
C VAL A 118 15.04 -21.07 18.63
N SER A 119 15.27 -22.10 19.44
CA SER A 119 15.13 -22.01 20.89
C SER A 119 16.12 -21.00 21.49
N LEU A 120 15.73 -20.33 22.58
CA LEU A 120 16.60 -19.35 23.25
C LEU A 120 17.97 -19.91 23.62
N LYS A 121 18.05 -21.18 24.06
CA LYS A 121 19.30 -21.86 24.42
C LYS A 121 20.29 -21.91 23.26
N GLU A 122 19.81 -22.13 22.04
CA GLU A 122 20.66 -22.20 20.85
C GLU A 122 21.07 -20.79 20.38
N ARG A 123 20.20 -19.79 20.53
CA ARG A 123 20.53 -18.38 20.23
C ARG A 123 21.70 -17.86 21.06
N PHE A 124 21.77 -18.22 22.34
CA PHE A 124 22.88 -17.81 23.21
C PHE A 124 24.20 -18.54 22.91
N LYS A 125 24.16 -19.73 22.30
CA LYS A 125 25.37 -20.49 21.96
C LYS A 125 26.03 -19.99 20.66
N LYS A 126 25.23 -19.47 19.72
CA LYS A 126 25.69 -19.08 18.39
C LYS A 126 25.12 -17.71 18.05
N LEU A 127 25.97 -16.69 18.07
CA LEU A 127 25.59 -15.30 17.73
C LEU A 127 25.21 -15.11 16.26
N ASN A 128 25.64 -16.00 15.37
CA ASN A 128 25.45 -15.92 13.92
C ASN A 128 24.35 -16.85 13.39
N ILE A 129 23.46 -17.34 14.24
CA ILE A 129 22.36 -18.22 13.81
C ILE A 129 21.13 -17.41 13.42
N GLU A 130 20.49 -17.78 12.31
CA GLU A 130 19.21 -17.21 11.93
C GLU A 130 18.13 -17.64 12.93
N VAL A 131 17.37 -16.66 13.42
CA VAL A 131 16.42 -16.88 14.51
C VAL A 131 15.06 -17.34 13.99
N GLU A 132 14.60 -16.75 12.90
CA GLU A 132 13.36 -17.10 12.20
C GLU A 132 13.69 -18.20 11.19
N LEU A 133 13.16 -19.40 11.39
CA LEU A 133 13.49 -20.56 10.55
C LEU A 133 12.69 -20.62 9.25
N GLY A 134 11.75 -19.69 9.07
CA GLY A 134 10.80 -19.71 7.97
C GLY A 134 9.79 -20.87 8.06
N PHE A 135 8.94 -20.95 7.05
CA PHE A 135 7.98 -22.03 6.85
C PHE A 135 8.52 -23.07 5.87
N THR A 136 8.09 -24.32 5.99
CA THR A 136 8.34 -25.33 4.94
C THR A 136 7.59 -24.97 3.66
N ALA A 137 7.98 -25.54 2.52
CA ALA A 137 7.31 -25.26 1.25
C ALA A 137 5.80 -25.54 1.31
N GLU A 138 5.40 -26.64 1.96
CA GLU A 138 3.99 -27.03 2.13
C GLU A 138 3.23 -26.05 3.03
N GLN A 139 3.90 -25.55 4.08
CA GLN A 139 3.33 -24.53 4.95
C GLN A 139 3.17 -23.19 4.22
N VAL A 140 4.16 -22.79 3.41
CA VAL A 140 4.08 -21.58 2.58
C VAL A 140 2.92 -21.69 1.59
N GLU A 141 2.80 -22.82 0.90
CA GLU A 141 1.70 -23.05 -0.05
C GLU A 141 0.34 -22.87 0.64
N GLN A 142 0.14 -23.48 1.80
CA GLN A 142 -1.08 -23.32 2.60
C GLN A 142 -1.34 -21.86 3.01
N GLU A 143 -0.30 -21.13 3.45
CA GLU A 143 -0.44 -19.73 3.88
C GLU A 143 -0.71 -18.79 2.70
N VAL A 144 -0.13 -19.04 1.53
CA VAL A 144 -0.35 -18.23 0.32
C VAL A 144 -1.80 -18.35 -0.17
N GLN A 145 -2.42 -19.53 -0.05
CA GLN A 145 -3.84 -19.73 -0.40
C GLN A 145 -4.81 -18.96 0.52
N ARG A 146 -4.33 -18.38 1.64
CA ARG A 146 -5.13 -17.55 2.54
C ARG A 146 -5.07 -16.06 2.22
N CYS A 147 -4.40 -15.67 1.13
CA CYS A 147 -4.34 -14.28 0.69
C CYS A 147 -5.76 -13.74 0.51
N LEU A 148 -6.10 -12.67 1.23
CA LEU A 148 -7.40 -11.99 1.12
C LEU A 148 -7.47 -11.03 -0.07
N ASN A 149 -6.45 -11.02 -0.94
CA ASN A 149 -6.38 -10.20 -2.15
C ASN A 149 -6.67 -8.73 -1.86
N CYS A 150 -6.02 -8.16 -0.85
CA CYS A 150 -6.22 -6.77 -0.42
C CYS A 150 -5.81 -5.74 -1.49
N ASP A 151 -5.04 -6.14 -2.49
CA ASP A 151 -4.76 -5.36 -3.70
C ASP A 151 -5.93 -5.39 -4.71
N VAL A 152 -6.97 -6.16 -4.46
CA VAL A 152 -8.19 -6.22 -5.25
C VAL A 152 -9.32 -5.52 -4.49
N GLN A 153 -9.83 -4.46 -5.09
CA GLN A 153 -10.82 -3.57 -4.52
C GLN A 153 -12.20 -3.88 -5.06
N THR A 154 -13.20 -3.88 -4.17
CA THR A 154 -14.60 -3.99 -4.57
C THR A 154 -15.09 -2.65 -5.12
N VAL A 155 -15.47 -2.62 -6.40
CA VAL A 155 -15.97 -1.43 -7.10
C VAL A 155 -17.42 -1.68 -7.50
N PHE A 156 -18.28 -0.69 -7.33
CA PHE A 156 -19.70 -0.83 -7.65
C PHE A 156 -20.29 0.37 -8.37
N ILE A 157 -21.15 0.06 -9.34
CA ILE A 157 -21.72 1.02 -10.29
C ILE A 157 -23.23 0.97 -10.18
N ALA A 158 -23.81 1.94 -9.48
CA ALA A 158 -25.25 2.04 -9.22
C ALA A 158 -26.11 1.86 -10.48
N LYS A 159 -25.68 2.44 -11.61
CA LYS A 159 -26.41 2.41 -12.89
C LYS A 159 -26.66 0.99 -13.43
N LEU A 160 -25.82 0.02 -13.08
CA LEU A 160 -25.93 -1.36 -13.57
C LEU A 160 -26.75 -2.26 -12.63
N CYS A 161 -27.04 -1.80 -11.41
CA CYS A 161 -27.72 -2.62 -10.41
C CYS A 161 -29.22 -2.72 -10.73
N ILE A 162 -29.73 -3.95 -10.69
CA ILE A 162 -31.14 -4.29 -10.91
C ILE A 162 -31.85 -4.72 -9.62
N GLU A 163 -31.20 -4.56 -8.46
CA GLU A 163 -31.80 -4.82 -7.14
C GLU A 163 -32.29 -6.26 -6.97
N CYS A 164 -31.54 -7.24 -7.48
CA CYS A 164 -31.86 -8.66 -7.38
C CYS A 164 -31.40 -9.33 -6.06
N ASP A 165 -30.75 -8.58 -5.17
CA ASP A 165 -30.22 -8.98 -3.86
C ASP A 165 -29.22 -10.16 -3.82
N ALA A 166 -28.87 -10.74 -4.97
CA ALA A 166 -27.99 -11.90 -5.04
C ALA A 166 -26.59 -11.69 -4.42
N CYS A 167 -26.09 -10.45 -4.43
CA CYS A 167 -24.83 -10.07 -3.78
C CYS A 167 -24.93 -9.98 -2.25
N LEU A 168 -26.11 -9.66 -1.70
CA LEU A 168 -26.38 -9.57 -0.27
C LEU A 168 -26.54 -10.97 0.34
N ASP A 169 -27.09 -11.91 -0.44
CA ASP A 169 -27.33 -13.29 -0.01
C ASP A 169 -26.05 -14.13 0.03
N ILE A 170 -25.13 -13.90 -0.91
CA ILE A 170 -23.88 -14.68 -1.01
C ILE A 170 -22.77 -14.15 -0.07
N CYS A 171 -22.96 -12.99 0.55
CA CYS A 171 -21.94 -12.37 1.39
C CYS A 171 -21.74 -13.17 2.69
N PRO A 172 -20.56 -13.74 2.97
CA PRO A 172 -20.36 -14.59 4.15
C PRO A 172 -20.32 -13.83 5.47
N VAL A 173 -20.18 -12.50 5.40
CA VAL A 173 -19.97 -11.59 6.54
C VAL A 173 -21.02 -10.48 6.60
N ASP A 174 -22.05 -10.55 5.75
CA ASP A 174 -23.17 -9.60 5.72
C ASP A 174 -22.78 -8.11 5.61
N CYS A 175 -21.67 -7.80 4.94
CA CYS A 175 -21.14 -6.44 4.83
C CYS A 175 -21.86 -5.56 3.79
N LEU A 176 -22.80 -6.11 3.02
CA LEU A 176 -23.53 -5.41 1.96
C LEU A 176 -24.98 -5.18 2.36
N THR A 177 -25.53 -4.01 2.02
CA THR A 177 -26.96 -3.69 2.23
C THR A 177 -27.45 -2.75 1.13
N ILE A 178 -28.67 -2.97 0.63
CA ILE A 178 -29.37 -2.01 -0.24
C ILE A 178 -30.51 -1.37 0.56
N THR A 179 -30.46 -0.06 0.76
CA THR A 179 -31.38 0.66 1.66
C THR A 179 -31.66 2.07 1.18
N ALA A 180 -32.62 2.76 1.80
CA ALA A 180 -32.87 4.17 1.53
C ALA A 180 -31.64 5.01 1.88
N ASN A 181 -31.33 6.01 1.05
CA ASN A 181 -30.21 6.92 1.31
C ASN A 181 -30.50 7.79 2.55
N GLY A 182 -29.46 8.30 3.19
CA GLY A 182 -29.58 9.18 4.34
C GLY A 182 -28.23 9.48 5.00
N PRO A 183 -28.23 10.25 6.10
CA PRO A 183 -27.04 10.49 6.90
C PRO A 183 -26.40 9.17 7.36
N GLU A 184 -25.08 9.14 7.48
CA GLU A 184 -24.33 7.92 7.82
C GLU A 184 -24.80 7.27 9.14
N ALA A 185 -25.12 8.08 10.15
CA ALA A 185 -25.62 7.59 11.43
C ALA A 185 -26.93 6.77 11.28
N GLU A 186 -27.81 7.17 10.36
CA GLU A 186 -29.03 6.42 10.05
C GLU A 186 -28.73 5.18 9.20
N LEU A 187 -27.80 5.28 8.24
CA LEU A 187 -27.39 4.16 7.41
C LEU A 187 -26.84 3.02 8.28
N ARG A 188 -25.94 3.33 9.22
CA ARG A 188 -25.34 2.36 10.16
C ARG A 188 -26.38 1.61 10.98
N ALA A 189 -27.53 2.23 11.29
CA ALA A 189 -28.62 1.58 12.01
C ALA A 189 -29.49 0.65 11.13
N ARG A 190 -29.38 0.75 9.80
CA ARG A 190 -30.15 -0.04 8.82
C ARG A 190 -29.33 -1.14 8.13
N LEU A 191 -28.03 -1.23 8.39
CA LEU A 191 -27.18 -2.24 7.76
C LEU A 191 -27.49 -3.64 8.29
N LYS A 192 -27.31 -4.64 7.43
CA LYS A 192 -27.55 -6.06 7.73
C LYS A 192 -26.70 -6.54 8.91
N ALA A 193 -25.43 -6.13 8.94
CA ALA A 193 -24.52 -6.36 10.06
C ALA A 193 -24.29 -5.07 10.88
N PRO A 194 -24.06 -5.16 12.21
CA PRO A 194 -23.84 -3.99 13.05
C PRO A 194 -22.53 -3.22 12.73
N ALA A 195 -22.65 -2.06 12.10
CA ALA A 195 -21.52 -1.18 11.75
C ALA A 195 -21.05 -0.30 12.93
N ARG A 196 -20.48 -0.92 13.96
CA ARG A 196 -20.09 -0.26 15.22
C ARG A 196 -18.78 0.53 15.12
N ASN A 197 -17.92 0.21 14.16
CA ASN A 197 -16.64 0.88 13.98
C ASN A 197 -16.80 2.17 13.16
N LEU A 198 -16.79 3.32 13.85
CA LEU A 198 -16.92 4.63 13.23
C LEU A 198 -15.62 5.13 12.59
N ALA A 199 -14.49 4.49 12.87
CA ALA A 199 -13.21 4.84 12.25
C ALA A 199 -13.11 4.29 10.81
N GLN A 200 -13.93 3.29 10.46
CA GLN A 200 -13.95 2.68 9.14
C GLN A 200 -15.06 3.26 8.26
N PRO A 201 -14.79 3.50 6.97
CA PRO A 201 -15.73 4.12 6.06
C PRO A 201 -16.87 3.16 5.68
N LEU A 202 -18.05 3.74 5.44
CA LEU A 202 -19.07 3.10 4.62
C LEU A 202 -18.91 3.59 3.18
N TYR A 203 -18.82 2.66 2.22
CA TYR A 203 -18.90 3.02 0.81
C TYR A 203 -20.37 3.02 0.38
N VAL A 204 -20.84 4.15 -0.11
CA VAL A 204 -22.24 4.36 -0.50
C VAL A 204 -22.30 4.72 -1.98
N SER A 205 -23.16 4.04 -2.73
CA SER A 205 -23.32 4.29 -4.16
C SER A 205 -24.10 5.58 -4.44
N ALA A 206 -24.06 6.04 -5.70
CA ALA A 206 -25.10 6.91 -6.22
C ALA A 206 -26.49 6.23 -6.13
N ALA A 207 -27.55 7.03 -6.26
CA ALA A 207 -28.92 6.53 -6.23
C ALA A 207 -29.16 5.47 -7.34
N LEU A 208 -29.82 4.39 -6.95
CA LEU A 208 -30.17 3.28 -7.84
C LEU A 208 -31.25 3.70 -8.84
N PRO A 209 -31.16 3.27 -10.12
CA PRO A 209 -32.04 3.80 -11.17
C PRO A 209 -33.54 3.57 -10.95
N GLN A 210 -33.94 2.47 -10.30
CA GLN A 210 -35.35 2.08 -10.19
C GLN A 210 -36.01 2.60 -8.92
N THR A 211 -35.30 2.59 -7.79
CA THR A 211 -35.89 2.90 -6.47
C THR A 211 -35.32 4.15 -5.80
N GLY A 212 -34.19 4.67 -6.27
CA GLY A 212 -33.46 5.73 -5.58
C GLY A 212 -32.78 5.28 -4.27
N ARG A 213 -32.85 3.99 -3.93
CA ARG A 213 -32.05 3.38 -2.83
C ARG A 213 -30.56 3.48 -3.15
N VAL A 214 -29.71 3.12 -2.19
CA VAL A 214 -28.25 3.07 -2.35
C VAL A 214 -27.73 1.70 -1.97
N MET A 215 -26.67 1.28 -2.65
CA MET A 215 -25.83 0.15 -2.26
C MET A 215 -24.85 0.66 -1.22
N VAL A 216 -24.80 -0.01 -0.07
CA VAL A 216 -23.90 0.32 1.04
C VAL A 216 -23.01 -0.89 1.30
N LYS A 217 -21.70 -0.65 1.39
CA LYS A 217 -20.68 -1.61 1.79
C LYS A 217 -20.01 -1.11 3.06
N ASP A 218 -20.05 -1.94 4.11
CA ASP A 218 -19.24 -1.74 5.31
C ASP A 218 -17.83 -2.29 5.09
N GLU A 219 -16.84 -1.40 5.09
CA GLU A 219 -15.45 -1.78 4.88
C GLU A 219 -14.86 -2.54 6.06
N ASP A 220 -15.33 -2.28 7.29
CA ASP A 220 -14.83 -2.94 8.50
C ASP A 220 -15.04 -4.46 8.45
N LEU A 221 -16.12 -4.88 7.79
CA LEU A 221 -16.54 -6.27 7.70
C LEU A 221 -16.12 -6.96 6.40
N CYS A 222 -15.85 -6.20 5.33
CA CYS A 222 -15.57 -6.82 4.04
C CYS A 222 -14.21 -7.52 4.02
N VAL A 223 -14.20 -8.80 3.65
CA VAL A 223 -12.97 -9.62 3.54
C VAL A 223 -12.46 -9.76 2.10
N HIS A 224 -13.00 -8.98 1.16
CA HIS A 224 -12.56 -8.92 -0.24
C HIS A 224 -12.62 -10.27 -1.00
N CYS A 225 -13.49 -11.19 -0.58
CA CYS A 225 -13.68 -12.51 -1.19
C CYS A 225 -14.31 -12.51 -2.60
N GLY A 226 -14.71 -11.37 -3.16
CA GLY A 226 -15.21 -11.28 -4.55
C GLY A 226 -16.53 -12.00 -4.88
N LEU A 227 -17.13 -12.78 -3.96
CA LEU A 227 -18.36 -13.54 -4.18
C LEU A 227 -19.54 -12.66 -4.64
N CYS A 228 -19.60 -11.41 -4.15
CA CYS A 228 -20.61 -10.43 -4.58
C CYS A 228 -20.51 -10.07 -6.07
N ALA A 229 -19.28 -9.96 -6.61
CA ALA A 229 -19.02 -9.66 -8.01
C ALA A 229 -19.21 -10.87 -8.92
N GLU A 230 -18.95 -12.07 -8.41
CA GLU A 230 -19.20 -13.34 -9.10
C GLU A 230 -20.69 -13.60 -9.25
N ARG A 231 -21.47 -13.37 -8.18
CA ARG A 231 -22.91 -13.62 -8.16
C ARG A 231 -23.72 -12.54 -8.90
N CYS A 232 -23.13 -11.38 -9.16
CA CYS A 232 -23.83 -10.24 -9.76
C CYS A 232 -24.12 -10.46 -11.26
N PRO A 233 -25.39 -10.60 -11.69
CA PRO A 233 -25.73 -10.92 -13.08
C PRO A 233 -25.49 -9.76 -14.06
N THR A 234 -25.36 -8.52 -13.56
CA THR A 234 -25.19 -7.31 -14.38
C THR A 234 -23.79 -6.71 -14.27
N ALA A 235 -22.88 -7.35 -13.52
CA ALA A 235 -21.59 -6.79 -13.17
C ALA A 235 -21.65 -5.39 -12.52
N ALA A 236 -22.75 -5.09 -11.81
CA ALA A 236 -22.85 -3.91 -10.96
C ALA A 236 -21.84 -3.93 -9.81
N TRP A 237 -21.41 -5.12 -9.39
CA TRP A 237 -20.24 -5.37 -8.55
C TRP A 237 -19.10 -5.90 -9.41
N ASP A 238 -17.92 -5.30 -9.23
CA ASP A 238 -16.67 -5.69 -9.86
C ASP A 238 -15.55 -5.76 -8.82
N MET A 239 -14.55 -6.59 -9.10
CA MET A 239 -13.32 -6.66 -8.30
C MET A 239 -12.18 -6.17 -9.19
N GLN A 240 -11.56 -5.07 -8.81
CA GLN A 240 -10.54 -4.38 -9.59
C GLN A 240 -9.22 -4.35 -8.84
N LYS A 241 -8.15 -4.82 -9.47
CA LYS A 241 -6.82 -4.78 -8.86
C LYS A 241 -6.26 -3.37 -8.95
N SER A 242 -5.79 -2.87 -7.82
CA SER A 242 -4.99 -1.66 -7.73
C SER A 242 -3.60 -1.92 -8.29
N GLN A 243 -3.25 -1.18 -9.32
CA GLN A 243 -1.89 -1.06 -9.80
C GLN A 243 -1.36 0.31 -9.40
N LEU A 244 -0.47 0.31 -8.41
CA LEU A 244 0.27 1.49 -8.00
C LEU A 244 1.51 1.62 -8.87
N HIS A 245 1.76 2.84 -9.32
CA HIS A 245 2.94 3.20 -10.09
C HIS A 245 3.68 4.30 -9.35
N TRP A 246 4.82 3.96 -8.75
CA TRP A 246 5.73 4.93 -8.15
C TRP A 246 6.79 5.29 -9.18
N PRO A 247 6.85 6.53 -9.68
CA PRO A 247 7.80 6.89 -10.72
C PRO A 247 9.24 6.72 -10.25
N HIS A 248 10.07 6.16 -11.12
CA HIS A 248 11.52 6.12 -10.98
C HIS A 248 12.19 6.97 -12.06
N ALA A 249 13.52 7.14 -11.96
CA ALA A 249 14.28 7.92 -12.94
C ALA A 249 14.12 7.41 -14.39
N GLU A 250 13.91 6.10 -14.57
CA GLU A 250 13.62 5.51 -15.88
C GLU A 250 12.26 5.91 -16.46
N ASP A 251 11.25 6.12 -15.63
CA ASP A 251 9.93 6.58 -16.07
C ASP A 251 9.99 8.02 -16.54
N GLU A 252 10.79 8.83 -15.85
CA GLU A 252 11.09 10.21 -16.26
C GLU A 252 11.75 10.21 -17.63
N ALA A 253 12.78 9.39 -17.84
CA ALA A 253 13.44 9.25 -19.13
C ALA A 253 12.45 8.84 -20.24
N ARG A 254 11.61 7.83 -19.98
CA ARG A 254 10.57 7.38 -20.93
C ARG A 254 9.56 8.48 -21.26
N ALA A 255 9.08 9.22 -20.25
CA ALA A 255 8.13 10.31 -20.44
C ALA A 255 8.73 11.46 -21.27
N LEU A 256 10.03 11.70 -21.14
CA LEU A 256 10.74 12.72 -21.91
C LEU A 256 10.95 12.32 -23.37
N GLU A 257 11.32 11.06 -23.62
CA GLU A 257 11.38 10.54 -24.98
C GLU A 257 10.02 10.59 -25.68
N ALA A 258 8.94 10.21 -24.98
CA ALA A 258 7.58 10.26 -25.52
C ALA A 258 7.11 11.67 -25.90
N ARG A 259 7.66 12.73 -25.28
CA ARG A 259 7.38 14.14 -25.64
C ARG A 259 8.13 14.63 -26.87
N LYS A 260 9.18 13.93 -27.29
CA LYS A 260 10.00 14.28 -28.48
C LYS A 260 9.39 13.73 -29.77
N THR A 261 8.65 12.63 -29.68
CA THR A 261 7.79 12.06 -30.73
C THR A 261 6.48 12.80 -30.87
#